data_AF-A0A914ZZA3-F1
#
_entry.id   AF-A0A914ZZA3-F1
#
_cell.length_a   1.000
_cell.length_b   1.000
_cell.length_c   1.000
_cell.angle_alpha   90.00
_cell.angle_beta   90.00
_cell.angle_gamma   90.00
#
_symmetry.space_group_name_H-M   'P 1'
#
loop_
_entity.id
_entity.type
_entity.pdbx_description
1 polymer ?
#
loop_
_entity_poly.entity_id
_entity_poly.type
_entity_poly.pdbx_seq_one_letter_code
_entity_poly.pdbx_strand_id
1 'polypeptide(L)'
;MPNSPEDDVRLLQLDHSLGPKQSEMETIEERMEKLMKEKEPISTLTDTMNAFLKMNAKLQLCIQLFFESTGIRNEVKDFIFDGKLLDAYKNFIRFEGYRNELMAISNSAGDEDDLVARRFADVEIMAIQIRDVIRLTIASTSRIEEGVIDQVLTILANERRLDELSEKEKENDKKSFLGRPRKWTAMCIEILDEQVSRNKGGEHEHFTTAIKKQLSMPINEASPLINIINDECDHREELLALSKYFSNLRQKEELLEAELKKLFNSSSALNEAHESLTSGDICAAYEKLIHIESIRFNLLAEIRTYHNTSSVQKMIGECSYSLEESFSDFVKYTSYLCARALDIMRNKDREPRKQLELLLRIVEIDHKIDERYESLNVTVKQRPHCWRRNFFGLIEKRIQERIEVFHVEKKSNNENWIARYLEICRMFIVEDLYAAKNFLRIFPKEHQLYDRFVLFYHKGISNKLCEIITSELDRREIVQLLNWIRIYPSEQLLGMPFLQVNAFALLDDYPLLPDEELERLQDQFISATKSEVCNWAIKAIRQEFAIKEKHRMEN
;
A
#
# COMPACT_ATOMS: atom_id res chain seq x y z
N MET A 1 -48.16 -16.77 16.83
CA MET A 1 -48.18 -15.84 15.69
C MET A 1 -48.78 -14.53 16.17
N PRO A 2 -48.19 -13.41 15.77
CA PRO A 2 -47.53 -12.50 16.70
C PRO A 2 -48.16 -11.11 16.65
N ASN A 3 -48.12 -10.39 17.78
CA ASN A 3 -48.28 -8.95 17.76
C ASN A 3 -46.93 -8.31 17.41
N SER A 4 -47.03 -7.30 16.55
CA SER A 4 -46.00 -6.61 15.77
C SER A 4 -44.80 -6.10 16.57
N PRO A 5 -43.57 -6.13 16.00
CA PRO A 5 -42.34 -5.64 16.60
C PRO A 5 -42.12 -4.14 16.31
N GLU A 6 -42.95 -3.26 16.85
CA GLU A 6 -42.76 -1.81 16.66
C GLU A 6 -42.52 -1.00 17.95
N ASP A 7 -42.57 -1.62 19.13
CA ASP A 7 -42.34 -0.89 20.39
C ASP A 7 -40.95 -1.09 21.03
N ASP A 8 -40.06 -1.90 20.44
CA ASP A 8 -38.71 -2.17 20.98
C ASP A 8 -37.60 -1.19 20.50
N VAL A 9 -37.90 -0.21 19.65
CA VAL A 9 -36.86 0.66 19.04
C VAL A 9 -36.57 1.93 19.85
N ARG A 10 -37.20 2.14 21.03
CA ARG A 10 -37.02 3.38 21.81
C ARG A 10 -36.06 3.31 23.00
N LEU A 11 -35.31 2.22 23.19
CA LEU A 11 -34.33 2.09 24.29
C LEU A 11 -32.85 2.11 23.86
N LEU A 12 -32.54 2.36 22.59
CA LEU A 12 -31.17 2.51 22.08
C LEU A 12 -30.81 3.95 21.70
N GLN A 13 -31.25 4.93 22.50
CA GLN A 13 -30.61 6.24 22.51
C GLN A 13 -29.65 6.30 23.71
N LEU A 14 -28.59 5.50 23.61
CA LEU A 14 -27.41 5.66 24.46
C LEU A 14 -26.60 6.82 23.90
N ASP A 15 -26.48 7.83 24.75
CA ASP A 15 -25.72 9.06 24.63
C ASP A 15 -24.41 8.88 23.82
N HIS A 16 -24.39 9.42 22.59
CA HIS A 16 -23.22 9.47 21.69
C HIS A 16 -22.06 10.36 22.20
N SER A 17 -22.04 10.70 23.49
CA SER A 17 -21.23 11.81 24.01
C SER A 17 -19.89 11.42 24.64
N LEU A 18 -19.50 10.14 24.67
CA LEU A 18 -18.32 9.69 25.44
C LEU A 18 -17.31 8.81 24.67
N GLY A 19 -17.26 8.92 23.34
CA GLY A 19 -16.01 8.75 22.59
C GLY A 19 -15.43 10.11 22.23
N PRO A 20 -14.14 10.23 21.82
CA PRO A 20 -13.72 11.43 21.09
C PRO A 20 -14.74 11.65 19.97
N LYS A 21 -15.39 12.81 19.97
CA LYS A 21 -16.53 13.03 19.09
C LYS A 21 -16.03 12.88 17.66
N GLN A 22 -16.80 12.24 16.79
CA GLN A 22 -16.49 12.21 15.35
C GLN A 22 -16.24 13.63 14.81
N SER A 23 -16.87 14.64 15.43
CA SER A 23 -16.60 16.06 15.19
C SER A 23 -15.17 16.50 15.50
N GLU A 24 -14.48 15.93 16.50
CA GLU A 24 -13.10 16.28 16.84
C GLU A 24 -12.11 15.72 15.80
N MET A 25 -12.38 14.53 15.27
CA MET A 25 -11.60 13.96 14.16
C MET A 25 -11.79 14.82 12.89
N GLU A 26 -13.03 15.20 12.58
CA GLU A 26 -13.36 16.16 11.51
C GLU A 26 -12.72 17.53 11.75
N THR A 27 -12.69 18.02 13.01
CA THR A 27 -12.07 19.30 13.37
C THR A 27 -10.54 19.27 13.17
N ILE A 28 -9.90 18.14 13.47
CA ILE A 28 -8.46 17.97 13.24
C ILE A 28 -8.17 17.90 11.73
N GLU A 29 -9.01 17.23 10.94
CA GLU A 29 -8.89 17.25 9.47
C GLU A 29 -9.08 18.64 8.88
N GLU A 30 -10.11 19.38 9.30
CA GLU A 30 -10.35 20.76 8.88
C GLU A 30 -9.16 21.67 9.26
N ARG A 31 -8.58 21.45 10.44
CA ARG A 31 -7.39 22.18 10.88
C ARG A 31 -6.18 21.85 10.01
N MET A 32 -5.96 20.59 9.65
CA MET A 32 -4.91 20.22 8.71
C MET A 32 -5.08 20.89 7.34
N GLU A 33 -6.30 20.89 6.80
CA GLU A 33 -6.59 21.56 5.53
C GLU A 33 -6.30 23.06 5.59
N LYS A 34 -6.60 23.70 6.73
CA LYS A 34 -6.33 25.12 6.95
C LYS A 34 -4.82 25.40 7.04
N LEU A 35 -4.08 24.62 7.83
CA LEU A 35 -2.62 24.77 7.98
C LEU A 35 -1.89 24.62 6.64
N MET A 36 -2.39 23.73 5.77
CA MET A 36 -1.87 23.55 4.41
C MET A 36 -2.12 24.76 3.51
N LYS A 37 -3.32 25.34 3.55
CA LYS A 37 -3.64 26.59 2.81
C LYS A 37 -2.81 27.77 3.28
N GLU A 38 -2.49 27.82 4.57
CA GLU A 38 -1.78 28.93 5.21
C GLU A 38 -0.25 28.77 5.19
N LYS A 39 0.30 27.67 4.65
CA LYS A 39 1.74 27.36 4.60
C LYS A 39 2.42 27.45 5.98
N GLU A 40 1.77 26.88 6.99
CA GLU A 40 2.26 26.87 8.38
C GLU A 40 3.53 26.01 8.58
N PRO A 41 4.29 26.23 9.67
CA PRO A 41 5.54 25.52 9.92
C PRO A 41 5.36 24.00 10.08
N ILE A 42 6.35 23.25 9.57
CA ILE A 42 6.38 21.77 9.52
C ILE A 42 6.11 21.12 10.89
N SER A 43 6.56 21.74 11.98
CA SER A 43 6.32 21.25 13.34
C SER A 43 4.83 21.18 13.66
N THR A 44 4.07 22.24 13.36
CA THR A 44 2.64 22.32 13.64
C THR A 44 1.84 21.30 12.83
N LEU A 45 2.23 21.06 11.59
CA LEU A 45 1.59 20.07 10.72
C LEU A 45 1.86 18.64 11.20
N THR A 46 3.11 18.36 11.57
CA THR A 46 3.54 17.06 12.12
C THR A 46 2.79 16.74 13.43
N ASP A 47 2.72 17.71 14.35
CA ASP A 47 2.02 17.55 15.63
C ASP A 47 0.52 17.27 15.43
N THR A 48 -0.10 17.97 14.48
CA THR A 48 -1.52 17.79 14.15
C THR A 48 -1.78 16.41 13.52
N MET A 49 -0.86 15.91 12.69
CA MET A 49 -0.94 14.59 12.05
C MET A 49 -0.78 13.43 13.04
N ASN A 50 0.16 13.58 13.97
CA ASN A 50 0.32 12.63 15.06
C ASN A 50 -0.93 12.61 15.95
N ALA A 51 -1.51 13.77 16.27
CA ALA A 51 -2.75 13.85 17.03
C ALA A 51 -3.91 13.10 16.35
N PHE A 52 -4.05 13.24 15.02
CA PHE A 52 -5.07 12.53 14.24
C PHE A 52 -4.90 11.01 14.28
N LEU A 53 -3.69 10.52 14.00
CA LEU A 53 -3.41 9.08 13.98
C LEU A 53 -3.58 8.46 15.36
N LYS A 54 -3.11 9.15 16.41
CA LYS A 54 -3.32 8.77 17.81
C LYS A 54 -4.81 8.68 18.14
N MET A 55 -5.63 9.63 17.66
CA MET A 55 -7.06 9.66 17.91
C MET A 55 -7.80 8.52 17.18
N ASN A 56 -7.43 8.23 15.94
CA ASN A 56 -8.04 7.17 15.14
C ASN A 56 -7.74 5.78 15.72
N ALA A 57 -6.48 5.52 16.10
CA ALA A 57 -6.09 4.29 16.78
C ALA A 57 -6.78 4.14 18.16
N LYS A 58 -6.92 5.23 18.91
CA LYS A 58 -7.67 5.27 20.17
C LYS A 58 -9.16 4.99 19.98
N LEU A 59 -9.79 5.53 18.93
CA LEU A 59 -11.20 5.28 18.62
C LEU A 59 -11.46 3.80 18.35
N GLN A 60 -10.62 3.17 17.53
CA GLN A 60 -10.75 1.76 17.15
C GLN A 60 -10.60 0.82 18.36
N LEU A 61 -9.73 1.18 19.31
CA LEU A 61 -9.56 0.48 20.59
C LEU A 61 -10.72 0.74 21.57
N CYS A 62 -11.17 1.99 21.69
CA CYS A 62 -12.31 2.33 22.56
C CYS A 62 -13.57 1.58 22.13
N ILE A 63 -13.76 1.36 20.84
CA ILE A 63 -14.82 0.52 20.29
C ILE A 63 -14.66 -0.92 20.79
N GLN A 64 -13.45 -1.50 20.75
CA GLN A 64 -13.17 -2.86 21.21
C GLN A 64 -13.42 -3.05 22.72
N LEU A 65 -12.92 -2.15 23.56
CA LEU A 65 -13.13 -2.16 25.03
C LEU A 65 -14.60 -1.88 25.44
N PHE A 66 -15.38 -1.21 24.58
CA PHE A 66 -16.80 -0.94 24.84
C PHE A 66 -17.64 -2.21 24.81
N PHE A 67 -17.32 -3.14 23.91
CA PHE A 67 -18.01 -4.42 23.85
C PHE A 67 -17.69 -5.33 25.05
N GLU A 68 -16.48 -5.26 25.61
CA GLU A 68 -16.09 -6.09 26.77
C GLU A 68 -16.60 -5.53 28.13
N SER A 69 -16.53 -4.21 28.33
CA SER A 69 -16.95 -3.58 29.60
C SER A 69 -18.47 -3.68 29.88
N THR A 70 -19.28 -3.68 28.82
CA THR A 70 -20.74 -3.81 28.95
C THR A 70 -21.16 -5.23 29.31
N GLY A 71 -20.44 -6.25 28.82
CA GLY A 71 -20.66 -7.66 29.18
C GLY A 71 -20.37 -7.93 30.65
N ILE A 72 -19.18 -7.58 31.13
CA ILE A 72 -18.74 -7.85 32.52
C ILE A 72 -19.68 -7.18 33.55
N ARG A 73 -20.12 -5.96 33.29
CA ARG A 73 -21.05 -5.24 34.17
C ARG A 73 -22.40 -5.95 34.31
N ASN A 74 -22.92 -6.51 33.22
CA ASN A 74 -24.19 -7.25 33.25
C ASN A 74 -24.03 -8.58 33.99
N GLU A 75 -22.92 -9.29 33.75
CA GLU A 75 -22.61 -10.53 34.48
C GLU A 75 -22.50 -10.32 35.99
N VAL A 76 -21.82 -9.26 36.45
CA VAL A 76 -21.72 -8.95 37.88
C VAL A 76 -23.10 -8.68 38.49
N LYS A 77 -23.99 -7.99 37.77
CA LYS A 77 -25.37 -7.77 38.24
C LYS A 77 -26.13 -9.10 38.32
N ASP A 78 -26.04 -9.93 37.28
CA ASP A 78 -26.72 -11.22 37.22
C ASP A 78 -26.25 -12.15 38.35
N PHE A 79 -24.93 -12.19 38.62
CA PHE A 79 -24.38 -12.96 39.74
C PHE A 79 -24.82 -12.44 41.11
N ILE A 80 -24.98 -11.12 41.28
CA ILE A 80 -25.54 -10.55 42.51
C ILE A 80 -27.01 -10.95 42.68
N PHE A 81 -27.81 -10.91 41.61
CA PHE A 81 -29.22 -11.35 41.64
C PHE A 81 -29.35 -12.84 41.94
N ASP A 82 -28.44 -13.67 41.43
CA ASP A 82 -28.40 -15.12 41.65
C ASP A 82 -27.83 -15.54 43.02
N GLY A 83 -27.41 -14.59 43.87
CA GLY A 83 -26.83 -14.86 45.19
C GLY A 83 -25.41 -15.43 45.15
N LYS A 84 -24.73 -15.39 44.00
CA LYS A 84 -23.34 -15.86 43.79
C LYS A 84 -22.35 -14.72 44.02
N LEU A 85 -22.28 -14.26 45.27
CA LEU A 85 -21.51 -13.07 45.65
C LEU A 85 -20.01 -13.21 45.36
N LEU A 86 -19.45 -14.42 45.54
CA LEU A 86 -18.04 -14.67 45.27
C LEU A 86 -17.69 -14.54 43.77
N ASP A 87 -18.57 -14.99 42.87
CA ASP A 87 -18.34 -14.92 41.43
C ASP A 87 -18.53 -13.49 40.91
N ALA A 88 -19.52 -12.75 41.45
CA ALA A 88 -19.64 -11.31 41.25
C ALA A 88 -18.37 -10.55 41.66
N TYR A 89 -17.79 -10.91 42.82
CA TYR A 89 -16.56 -10.32 43.32
C TYR A 89 -15.33 -10.67 42.47
N LYS A 90 -15.22 -11.90 41.96
CA LYS A 90 -14.15 -12.29 41.01
C LYS A 90 -14.18 -11.44 39.75
N ASN A 91 -15.36 -11.27 39.13
CA ASN A 91 -15.52 -10.45 37.93
C ASN A 91 -15.25 -8.96 38.20
N PHE A 92 -15.66 -8.44 39.36
CA PHE A 92 -15.32 -7.08 39.79
C PHE A 92 -13.81 -6.88 39.94
N ILE A 93 -13.12 -7.74 40.68
CA ILE A 93 -11.66 -7.63 40.91
C ILE A 93 -10.89 -7.75 39.60
N ARG A 94 -11.37 -8.60 38.69
CA ARG A 94 -10.83 -8.73 37.34
C ARG A 94 -10.93 -7.41 36.56
N PHE A 95 -12.11 -6.77 36.56
CA PHE A 95 -12.32 -5.48 35.90
C PHE A 95 -11.54 -4.33 36.57
N GLU A 96 -11.38 -4.36 37.90
CA GLU A 96 -10.52 -3.44 38.65
C GLU A 96 -9.03 -3.62 38.29
N GLY A 97 -8.59 -4.87 38.13
CA GLY A 97 -7.24 -5.21 37.67
C GLY A 97 -6.94 -4.63 36.29
N TYR A 98 -7.86 -4.78 35.33
CA TYR A 98 -7.73 -4.21 33.98
C TYR A 98 -7.55 -2.69 33.98
N ARG A 99 -8.34 -1.98 34.80
CA ARG A 99 -8.20 -0.54 34.99
C ARG A 99 -6.81 -0.18 35.50
N ASN A 100 -6.35 -0.88 36.52
CA ASN A 100 -5.09 -0.58 37.20
C ASN A 100 -3.87 -0.85 36.30
N GLU A 101 -3.90 -1.92 35.49
CA GLU A 101 -2.85 -2.21 34.50
C GLU A 101 -2.82 -1.18 33.37
N LEU A 102 -3.98 -0.75 32.85
CA LEU A 102 -4.05 0.34 31.86
C LEU A 102 -3.49 1.67 32.41
N MET A 103 -3.79 1.98 33.67
CA MET A 103 -3.26 3.16 34.37
C MET A 103 -1.75 3.11 34.64
N ALA A 104 -1.16 1.91 34.69
CA ALA A 104 0.28 1.72 34.82
C ALA A 104 1.02 1.88 33.47
N ILE A 105 0.31 1.65 32.36
CA ILE A 105 0.84 1.85 30.99
C ILE A 105 0.70 3.32 30.54
N SER A 106 -0.26 4.08 31.09
CA SER A 106 -0.41 5.52 30.83
C SER A 106 0.70 6.33 31.51
N ASN A 107 1.65 6.81 30.69
CA ASN A 107 2.81 7.58 31.15
C ASN A 107 2.63 9.11 30.98
N SER A 108 1.40 9.63 30.90
CA SER A 108 1.18 11.09 30.93
C SER A 108 0.28 11.50 32.11
N ALA A 109 0.81 12.37 32.97
CA ALA A 109 0.06 12.95 34.08
C ALA A 109 -1.05 13.85 33.52
N GLY A 110 -2.31 13.52 33.83
CA GLY A 110 -3.46 14.41 33.66
C GLY A 110 -4.59 13.81 32.83
N ASP A 111 -4.57 14.00 31.51
CA ASP A 111 -5.75 13.86 30.65
C ASP A 111 -6.10 12.39 30.32
N GLU A 112 -5.08 11.53 30.21
CA GLU A 112 -5.27 10.10 29.93
C GLU A 112 -5.81 9.34 31.16
N ASP A 113 -5.41 9.77 32.37
CA ASP A 113 -5.86 9.19 33.63
C ASP A 113 -7.34 9.51 33.92
N ASP A 114 -7.81 10.72 33.59
CA ASP A 114 -9.21 11.12 33.74
C ASP A 114 -10.13 10.37 32.76
N LEU A 115 -9.67 10.13 31.53
CA LEU A 115 -10.42 9.35 30.54
C LEU A 115 -10.58 7.89 30.97
N VAL A 116 -9.50 7.25 31.46
CA VAL A 116 -9.56 5.89 32.01
C VAL A 116 -10.45 5.85 33.25
N ALA A 117 -10.33 6.82 34.16
CA ALA A 117 -11.17 6.90 35.35
C ALA A 117 -12.67 7.03 35.02
N ARG A 118 -13.05 7.88 34.06
CA ARG A 118 -14.44 8.02 33.60
C ARG A 118 -14.96 6.74 32.96
N ARG A 119 -14.14 6.06 32.16
CA ARG A 119 -14.57 4.86 31.41
C ARG A 119 -14.74 3.65 32.30
N PHE A 120 -13.91 3.53 33.33
CA PHE A 120 -14.02 2.48 34.35
C PHE A 120 -14.81 2.94 35.59
N ALA A 121 -15.67 3.95 35.48
CA ALA A 121 -16.56 4.35 36.57
C ALA A 121 -17.46 3.20 37.05
N ASP A 122 -17.80 2.27 36.15
CA ASP A 122 -18.54 1.06 36.49
C ASP A 122 -17.81 0.16 37.51
N VAL A 123 -16.46 0.21 37.59
CA VAL A 123 -15.70 -0.48 38.66
C VAL A 123 -16.15 0.01 40.04
N GLU A 124 -16.28 1.33 40.20
CA GLU A 124 -16.70 1.92 41.48
C GLU A 124 -18.17 1.63 41.77
N ILE A 125 -19.02 1.61 40.74
CA ILE A 125 -20.43 1.23 40.87
C ILE A 125 -20.54 -0.24 41.32
N MET A 126 -19.80 -1.16 40.70
CA MET A 126 -19.77 -2.58 41.08
C MET A 126 -19.22 -2.78 42.49
N ALA A 127 -18.16 -2.04 42.86
CA ALA A 127 -17.63 -2.05 44.22
C ALA A 127 -18.69 -1.65 45.26
N ILE A 128 -19.46 -0.59 44.97
CA ILE A 128 -20.55 -0.13 45.83
C ILE A 128 -21.65 -1.19 45.94
N GLN A 129 -22.05 -1.80 44.83
CA GLN A 129 -23.09 -2.84 44.80
C GLN A 129 -22.71 -4.06 45.65
N ILE A 130 -21.49 -4.57 45.46
CA ILE A 130 -20.98 -5.72 46.24
C ILE A 130 -20.87 -5.35 47.72
N ARG A 131 -20.33 -4.17 48.05
CA ARG A 131 -20.24 -3.68 49.42
C ARG A 131 -21.61 -3.60 50.10
N ASP A 132 -22.62 -3.09 49.40
CA ASP A 132 -23.95 -2.92 49.97
C ASP A 132 -24.64 -4.28 50.20
N VAL A 133 -24.41 -5.26 49.33
CA VAL A 133 -24.85 -6.66 49.55
C VAL A 133 -24.17 -7.27 50.77
N ILE A 134 -22.84 -7.10 50.92
CA ILE A 134 -22.09 -7.55 52.11
C ILE A 134 -22.66 -6.89 53.38
N ARG A 135 -22.88 -5.58 53.33
CA ARG A 135 -23.43 -4.79 54.44
C ARG A 135 -24.80 -5.31 54.88
N LEU A 136 -25.71 -5.53 53.92
CA LEU A 136 -27.05 -6.05 54.18
C LEU A 136 -27.02 -7.48 54.72
N THR A 137 -26.11 -8.30 54.20
CA THR A 137 -25.92 -9.69 54.66
C THR A 137 -25.48 -9.72 56.13
N ILE A 138 -24.49 -8.91 56.51
CA ILE A 138 -23.97 -8.85 57.89
C ILE A 138 -24.96 -8.19 58.85
N ALA A 139 -25.76 -7.21 58.39
CA ALA A 139 -26.74 -6.52 59.21
C ALA A 139 -28.03 -7.33 59.46
N SER A 140 -28.27 -8.40 58.70
CA SER A 140 -29.49 -9.22 58.81
C SER A 140 -29.42 -10.18 60.00
N THR A 141 -30.47 -10.21 60.82
CA THR A 141 -30.56 -10.97 62.09
C THR A 141 -31.24 -12.35 61.94
N SER A 142 -31.73 -12.70 60.75
CA SER A 142 -32.34 -14.01 60.47
C SER A 142 -31.30 -15.04 60.04
N ARG A 143 -31.60 -16.34 60.19
CA ARG A 143 -30.74 -17.49 59.81
C ARG A 143 -30.10 -17.28 58.42
N ILE A 144 -28.88 -16.75 58.40
CA ILE A 144 -28.05 -16.64 57.20
C ILE A 144 -27.52 -18.04 56.91
N GLU A 145 -27.57 -18.48 55.66
CA GLU A 145 -26.93 -19.74 55.26
C GLU A 145 -25.42 -19.66 55.49
N GLU A 146 -24.86 -20.66 56.17
CA GLU A 146 -23.44 -20.71 56.59
C GLU A 146 -22.48 -20.53 55.40
N GLY A 147 -22.89 -20.96 54.19
CA GLY A 147 -22.11 -20.80 52.96
C GLY A 147 -22.02 -19.39 52.39
N VAL A 148 -22.97 -18.49 52.70
CA VAL A 148 -22.90 -17.07 52.26
C VAL A 148 -21.94 -16.28 53.15
N ILE A 149 -21.89 -16.60 54.44
CA ILE A 149 -20.94 -15.98 55.39
C ILE A 149 -19.51 -16.33 55.02
N ASP A 150 -19.24 -17.58 54.64
CA ASP A 150 -17.91 -18.03 54.19
C ASP A 150 -17.45 -17.27 52.93
N GLN A 151 -18.36 -17.04 51.98
CA GLN A 151 -18.09 -16.20 50.80
C GLN A 151 -17.74 -14.75 51.21
N VAL A 152 -18.51 -14.14 52.11
CA VAL A 152 -18.28 -12.77 52.60
C VAL A 152 -16.94 -12.66 53.33
N LEU A 153 -16.61 -13.59 54.22
CA LEU A 153 -15.33 -13.62 54.94
C LEU A 153 -14.15 -13.76 53.98
N THR A 154 -14.29 -14.59 52.95
CA THR A 154 -13.29 -14.78 51.91
C THR A 154 -13.06 -13.51 51.09
N ILE A 155 -14.13 -12.79 50.73
CA ILE A 155 -14.06 -11.50 50.04
C ILE A 155 -13.35 -10.46 50.90
N LEU A 156 -13.73 -10.33 52.18
CA LEU A 156 -13.17 -9.34 53.10
C LEU A 156 -11.68 -9.57 53.37
N ALA A 157 -11.24 -10.83 53.48
CA ALA A 157 -9.84 -11.18 53.62
C ALA A 157 -9.01 -10.77 52.39
N ASN A 158 -9.54 -10.95 51.18
CA ASN A 158 -8.86 -10.53 49.95
C ASN A 158 -8.83 -9.00 49.79
N GLU A 159 -9.92 -8.30 50.11
CA GLU A 159 -9.98 -6.83 50.09
C GLU A 159 -8.96 -6.19 51.03
N ARG A 160 -8.86 -6.69 52.27
CA ARG A 160 -7.88 -6.21 53.24
C ARG A 160 -6.44 -6.34 52.72
N ARG A 161 -6.13 -7.44 52.04
CA ARG A 161 -4.81 -7.68 51.46
C ARG A 161 -4.52 -6.77 50.26
N LEU A 162 -5.50 -6.51 49.39
CA LEU A 162 -5.35 -5.58 48.25
C LEU A 162 -5.16 -4.13 48.72
N ASP A 163 -5.85 -3.73 49.81
CA ASP A 163 -5.63 -2.44 50.46
C ASP A 163 -4.19 -2.32 51.02
N GLU A 164 -3.66 -3.36 51.65
CA GLU A 164 -2.27 -3.39 52.15
C GLU A 164 -1.22 -3.36 51.03
N LEU A 165 -1.47 -4.02 49.89
CA LEU A 165 -0.59 -3.94 48.71
C LEU A 165 -0.60 -2.54 48.09
N SER A 166 -1.77 -1.90 47.99
CA SER A 166 -1.89 -0.54 47.47
C SER A 166 -1.09 0.46 48.29
N GLU A 167 -1.11 0.33 49.62
CA GLU A 167 -0.34 1.20 50.52
C GLU A 167 1.17 0.94 50.40
N LYS A 168 1.61 -0.32 50.28
CA LYS A 168 3.03 -0.66 50.02
C LYS A 168 3.54 -0.11 48.69
N GLU A 169 2.72 -0.08 47.65
CA GLU A 169 3.12 0.51 46.36
C GLU A 169 3.24 2.03 46.45
N LYS A 170 2.35 2.67 47.21
CA LYS A 170 2.41 4.11 47.51
C LYS A 170 3.64 4.50 48.33
N GLU A 171 4.07 3.64 49.26
CA GLU A 171 5.32 3.83 50.03
C GLU A 171 6.59 3.71 49.17
N ASN A 172 6.51 3.02 48.02
CA ASN A 172 7.62 2.80 47.10
C ASN A 172 7.66 3.80 45.91
N ASP A 173 7.02 4.97 46.04
CA ASP A 173 6.87 5.99 44.98
C ASP A 173 6.27 5.46 43.66
N LYS A 174 5.51 4.35 43.70
CA LYS A 174 4.74 3.83 42.57
C LYS A 174 3.31 4.35 42.60
N LYS A 175 2.67 4.42 41.42
CA LYS A 175 1.28 4.87 41.24
C LYS A 175 0.35 3.93 42.02
N SER A 176 -0.33 4.44 43.04
CA SER A 176 -1.26 3.65 43.87
C SER A 176 -2.50 3.23 43.09
N PHE A 177 -3.08 2.07 43.42
CA PHE A 177 -4.34 1.62 42.81
C PHE A 177 -5.49 2.63 43.01
N LEU A 178 -6.22 2.94 41.94
CA LEU A 178 -7.31 3.93 41.98
C LEU A 178 -8.44 3.44 42.90
N GLY A 179 -8.93 4.30 43.80
CA GLY A 179 -10.06 3.98 44.70
C GLY A 179 -9.70 3.11 45.92
N ARG A 180 -8.41 2.84 46.15
CA ARG A 180 -7.89 2.08 47.30
C ARG A 180 -7.19 3.04 48.31
N PRO A 181 -7.20 2.74 49.62
CA PRO A 181 -7.81 1.58 50.28
C PRO A 181 -9.33 1.74 50.49
N ARG A 182 -10.08 0.65 50.37
CA ARG A 182 -11.56 0.63 50.51
C ARG A 182 -12.05 0.36 51.93
N LYS A 183 -11.24 -0.30 52.78
CA LYS A 183 -11.47 -0.54 54.22
C LYS A 183 -12.79 -1.26 54.57
N TRP A 184 -13.26 -2.17 53.71
CA TRP A 184 -14.52 -2.90 53.94
C TRP A 184 -14.53 -3.75 55.23
N THR A 185 -13.37 -4.23 55.68
CA THR A 185 -13.26 -4.98 56.94
C THR A 185 -13.59 -4.10 58.16
N ALA A 186 -13.14 -2.84 58.17
CA ALA A 186 -13.43 -1.89 59.25
C ALA A 186 -14.94 -1.58 59.34
N MET A 187 -15.57 -1.34 58.17
CA MET A 187 -17.02 -1.14 58.06
C MET A 187 -17.80 -2.32 58.66
N CYS A 188 -17.39 -3.56 58.37
CA CYS A 188 -18.08 -4.75 58.87
C CYS A 188 -17.94 -4.91 60.39
N ILE A 189 -16.78 -4.59 60.96
CA ILE A 189 -16.54 -4.64 62.41
C ILE A 189 -17.42 -3.61 63.14
N GLU A 190 -17.51 -2.39 62.63
CA GLU A 190 -18.38 -1.34 63.20
C GLU A 190 -19.86 -1.76 63.22
N ILE A 191 -20.35 -2.36 62.13
CA ILE A 191 -21.74 -2.86 62.07
C ILE A 191 -21.96 -3.97 63.10
N LEU A 192 -20.99 -4.89 63.27
CA LEU A 192 -21.09 -5.95 64.25
C LEU A 192 -21.04 -5.41 65.69
N ASP A 193 -20.26 -4.36 65.97
CA ASP A 193 -20.23 -3.67 67.27
C ASP A 193 -21.58 -2.98 67.58
N GLU A 194 -22.20 -2.33 66.59
CA GLU A 194 -23.53 -1.74 66.74
C GLU A 194 -24.62 -2.80 67.00
N GLN A 195 -24.54 -3.97 66.36
CA GLN A 195 -25.50 -5.07 66.53
C GLN A 195 -25.39 -5.73 67.91
N VAL A 196 -24.18 -5.96 68.41
CA VAL A 196 -23.93 -6.47 69.78
C VAL A 196 -24.47 -5.48 70.83
N SER A 197 -24.37 -4.18 70.57
CA SER A 197 -24.90 -3.14 71.45
C SER A 197 -26.44 -3.08 71.47
N ARG A 198 -27.12 -3.55 70.41
CA ARG A 198 -28.59 -3.52 70.27
C ARG A 198 -29.28 -4.81 70.71
N ASN A 199 -28.66 -5.98 70.56
CA ASN A 199 -29.25 -7.29 70.88
C ASN A 199 -28.58 -7.96 72.09
N LYS A 200 -29.26 -7.99 73.25
CA LYS A 200 -28.80 -8.66 74.48
C LYS A 200 -29.13 -10.17 74.52
N GLY A 201 -28.79 -10.91 73.46
CA GLY A 201 -29.03 -12.36 73.35
C GLY A 201 -27.74 -13.14 73.12
N GLY A 202 -27.46 -14.13 73.97
CA GLY A 202 -26.16 -14.81 74.04
C GLY A 202 -25.72 -15.57 72.77
N GLU A 203 -26.64 -16.08 71.94
CA GLU A 203 -26.28 -16.80 70.70
C GLU A 203 -25.74 -15.86 69.61
N HIS A 204 -26.26 -14.63 69.52
CA HIS A 204 -25.77 -13.63 68.58
C HIS A 204 -24.40 -13.05 69.00
N GLU A 205 -24.15 -12.93 70.30
CA GLU A 205 -22.86 -12.46 70.83
C GLU A 205 -21.72 -13.45 70.54
N HIS A 206 -21.98 -14.76 70.68
CA HIS A 206 -21.01 -15.79 70.29
C HIS A 206 -20.73 -15.81 68.78
N PHE A 207 -21.77 -15.68 67.94
CA PHE A 207 -21.63 -15.65 66.49
C PHE A 207 -20.87 -14.42 65.97
N THR A 208 -21.20 -13.23 66.47
CA THR A 208 -20.50 -11.98 66.12
C THR A 208 -19.05 -11.97 66.63
N THR A 209 -18.79 -12.56 67.80
CA THR A 209 -17.43 -12.72 68.35
C THR A 209 -16.59 -13.71 67.54
N ALA A 210 -17.20 -14.80 67.03
CA ALA A 210 -16.53 -15.76 66.15
C ALA A 210 -16.13 -15.14 64.80
N ILE A 211 -17.03 -14.36 64.19
CA ILE A 211 -16.75 -13.62 62.94
C ILE A 211 -15.67 -12.56 63.16
N LYS A 212 -15.72 -11.77 64.25
CA LYS A 212 -14.66 -10.81 64.60
C LYS A 212 -13.30 -11.48 64.80
N LYS A 213 -13.27 -12.64 65.44
CA LYS A 213 -12.06 -13.42 65.64
C LYS A 213 -11.49 -13.89 64.30
N GLN A 214 -12.31 -14.35 63.36
CA GLN A 214 -11.88 -14.74 62.01
C GLN A 214 -11.37 -13.55 61.19
N LEU A 215 -12.04 -12.40 61.23
CA LEU A 215 -11.61 -11.16 60.55
C LEU A 215 -10.31 -10.58 61.14
N SER A 216 -10.00 -10.90 62.39
CA SER A 216 -8.80 -10.44 63.11
C SER A 216 -7.61 -11.40 63.02
N MET A 217 -7.74 -12.55 62.33
CA MET A 217 -6.62 -13.47 62.15
C MET A 217 -5.54 -12.91 61.24
N PRO A 218 -4.25 -13.28 61.46
CA PRO A 218 -3.18 -12.91 60.55
C PRO A 218 -3.44 -13.49 59.15
N ILE A 219 -3.16 -12.68 58.13
CA ILE A 219 -3.41 -13.03 56.73
C ILE A 219 -2.59 -14.28 56.39
N ASN A 220 -3.26 -15.36 55.97
CA ASN A 220 -2.58 -16.54 55.44
C ASN A 220 -2.09 -16.22 54.02
N GLU A 221 -0.78 -16.32 53.77
CA GLU A 221 -0.15 -15.89 52.50
C GLU A 221 -0.63 -16.69 51.27
N ALA A 222 -1.32 -17.81 51.47
CA ALA A 222 -1.79 -18.73 50.43
C ALA A 222 -3.31 -18.68 50.18
N SER A 223 -3.90 -17.49 49.99
CA SER A 223 -5.33 -17.39 49.65
C SER A 223 -5.64 -17.91 48.23
N PRO A 224 -6.60 -18.84 48.03
CA PRO A 224 -6.88 -19.48 46.73
C PRO A 224 -7.34 -18.54 45.62
N LEU A 225 -7.94 -17.39 45.93
CA LEU A 225 -8.50 -16.49 44.93
C LEU A 225 -7.46 -15.80 44.04
N ILE A 226 -6.24 -15.59 44.54
CA ILE A 226 -5.15 -15.02 43.73
C ILE A 226 -4.66 -16.05 42.71
N ASN A 227 -4.65 -17.33 43.08
CA ASN A 227 -4.30 -18.39 42.15
C ASN A 227 -5.35 -18.53 41.05
N ILE A 228 -6.64 -18.37 41.35
CA ILE A 228 -7.71 -18.37 40.33
C ILE A 228 -7.61 -17.17 39.37
N ILE A 229 -7.23 -15.98 39.86
CA ILE A 229 -6.96 -14.80 39.02
C ILE A 229 -5.73 -15.01 38.12
N ASN A 230 -4.79 -15.86 38.52
CA ASN A 230 -3.59 -16.20 37.74
C ASN A 230 -3.77 -17.41 36.79
N ASP A 231 -4.81 -18.24 36.95
CA ASP A 231 -4.95 -19.53 36.24
C ASP A 231 -5.96 -19.53 35.07
N GLU A 232 -6.63 -18.41 34.78
CA GLU A 232 -7.33 -18.23 33.49
C GLU A 232 -6.40 -17.51 32.50
N CYS A 233 -5.51 -18.31 31.90
CA CYS A 233 -4.40 -17.95 31.02
C CYS A 233 -4.76 -16.99 29.87
N ASP A 234 -5.98 -17.03 29.37
CA ASP A 234 -6.36 -16.38 28.11
C ASP A 234 -6.32 -14.84 28.16
N HIS A 235 -6.74 -14.21 29.26
CA HIS A 235 -6.92 -12.75 29.29
C HIS A 235 -5.65 -11.99 29.69
N ARG A 236 -4.73 -12.65 30.41
CA ARG A 236 -3.39 -12.10 30.68
C ARG A 236 -2.55 -12.10 29.41
N GLU A 237 -2.73 -13.10 28.55
CA GLU A 237 -2.19 -13.10 27.20
C GLU A 237 -2.79 -11.98 26.33
N GLU A 238 -4.10 -11.73 26.42
CA GLU A 238 -4.76 -10.62 25.72
C GLU A 238 -4.26 -9.24 26.17
N LEU A 239 -4.06 -9.02 27.48
CA LEU A 239 -3.50 -7.75 28.00
C LEU A 239 -2.02 -7.57 27.65
N LEU A 240 -1.23 -8.65 27.68
CA LEU A 240 0.13 -8.65 27.16
C LEU A 240 0.16 -8.39 25.65
N ALA A 241 -0.80 -8.94 24.91
CA ALA A 241 -0.97 -8.69 23.47
C ALA A 241 -1.34 -7.23 23.20
N LEU A 242 -2.23 -6.64 24.01
CA LEU A 242 -2.61 -5.23 23.95
C LEU A 242 -1.43 -4.32 24.30
N SER A 243 -0.69 -4.60 25.38
CA SER A 243 0.51 -3.84 25.76
C SER A 243 1.61 -3.90 24.68
N LYS A 244 1.82 -5.09 24.10
CA LYS A 244 2.72 -5.29 22.96
C LYS A 244 2.23 -4.54 21.72
N TYR A 245 0.92 -4.54 21.48
CA TYR A 245 0.29 -3.78 20.39
C TYR A 245 0.50 -2.27 20.57
N PHE A 246 0.30 -1.70 21.76
CA PHE A 246 0.58 -0.28 22.02
C PHE A 246 2.06 0.08 21.87
N SER A 247 2.95 -0.80 22.34
CA SER A 247 4.39 -0.60 22.18
C SER A 247 4.78 -0.56 20.69
N ASN A 248 4.22 -1.50 19.90
CA ASN A 248 4.44 -1.54 18.45
C ASN A 248 3.83 -0.32 17.74
N LEU A 249 2.64 0.12 18.14
CA LEU A 249 1.99 1.31 17.59
C LEU A 249 2.81 2.57 17.86
N ARG A 250 3.34 2.73 19.08
CA ARG A 250 4.19 3.88 19.42
C ARG A 250 5.47 3.90 18.59
N GLN A 251 6.09 2.74 18.39
CA GLN A 251 7.25 2.63 17.50
C GLN A 251 6.90 2.98 16.05
N LYS A 252 5.72 2.56 15.56
CA LYS A 252 5.23 2.94 14.23
C LYS A 252 4.98 4.45 14.11
N GLU A 253 4.42 5.07 15.14
CA GLU A 253 4.20 6.52 15.21
C GLU A 253 5.52 7.30 15.17
N GLU A 254 6.49 6.91 16.00
CA GLU A 254 7.84 7.51 16.02
C GLU A 254 8.55 7.36 14.66
N LEU A 255 8.41 6.21 14.00
CA LEU A 255 8.95 5.97 12.66
C LEU A 255 8.26 6.86 11.61
N LEU A 256 6.94 6.96 11.66
CA LEU A 256 6.16 7.80 10.74
C LEU A 256 6.53 9.28 10.90
N GLU A 257 6.65 9.77 12.13
CA GLU A 257 7.08 11.14 12.43
C GLU A 257 8.49 11.42 11.86
N ALA A 258 9.41 10.47 12.05
CA ALA A 258 10.75 10.58 11.51
C ALA A 258 10.76 10.60 9.96
N GLU A 259 9.94 9.77 9.31
CA GLU A 259 9.80 9.74 7.84
C GLU A 259 9.16 11.02 7.29
N LEU A 260 8.14 11.57 7.96
CA LEU A 260 7.52 12.84 7.58
C LEU A 260 8.53 13.98 7.65
N LYS A 261 9.27 14.09 8.76
CA LYS A 261 10.31 15.11 8.90
C LYS A 261 11.37 15.00 7.81
N LYS A 262 11.73 13.79 7.39
CA LYS A 262 12.65 13.58 6.26
C LYS A 262 12.05 14.04 4.95
N LEU A 263 10.78 13.75 4.69
CA LEU A 263 10.08 14.20 3.48
C LEU A 263 10.00 15.74 3.43
N PHE A 264 9.65 16.41 4.53
CA PHE A 264 9.58 17.87 4.57
C PHE A 264 10.95 18.55 4.45
N ASN A 265 12.00 17.93 4.97
CA ASN A 265 13.37 18.44 4.89
C ASN A 265 14.12 17.98 3.63
N SER A 266 13.42 17.42 2.63
CA SER A 266 14.05 16.87 1.43
C SER A 266 14.57 17.92 0.45
N SER A 267 14.35 19.22 0.69
CA SER A 267 14.73 20.31 -0.20
C SER A 267 16.23 20.34 -0.52
N SER A 268 17.10 20.08 0.46
CA SER A 268 18.55 19.98 0.23
C SER A 268 18.89 18.82 -0.70
N ALA A 269 18.31 17.64 -0.47
CA ALA A 269 18.55 16.46 -1.29
C ALA A 269 18.02 16.64 -2.73
N LEU A 270 16.92 17.36 -2.92
CA LEU A 270 16.41 17.73 -4.24
C LEU A 270 17.36 18.67 -4.98
N ASN A 271 17.91 19.67 -4.29
CA ASN A 271 18.91 20.57 -4.88
C ASN A 271 20.18 19.81 -5.27
N GLU A 272 20.67 18.91 -4.41
CA GLU A 272 21.80 18.04 -4.72
C GLU A 272 21.52 17.10 -5.90
N ALA A 273 20.27 16.66 -6.07
CA ALA A 273 19.85 15.86 -7.22
C ALA A 273 19.91 16.71 -8.51
N HIS A 274 19.45 17.95 -8.45
CA HIS A 274 19.52 18.91 -9.57
C HIS A 274 20.98 19.25 -9.95
N GLU A 275 21.85 19.45 -8.97
CA GLU A 275 23.29 19.65 -9.20
C GLU A 275 23.93 18.42 -9.88
N SER A 276 23.58 17.22 -9.42
CA SER A 276 24.05 15.95 -10.03
C SER A 276 23.54 15.77 -11.46
N LEU A 277 22.31 16.21 -11.73
CA LEU A 277 21.75 16.19 -13.08
C LEU A 277 22.49 17.18 -13.99
N THR A 278 22.81 18.36 -13.48
CA THR A 278 23.55 19.41 -14.21
C THR A 278 24.99 18.98 -14.51
N SER A 279 25.62 18.22 -13.60
CA SER A 279 26.96 17.66 -13.83
C SER A 279 26.96 16.45 -14.77
N GLY A 280 25.79 15.91 -15.10
CA GLY A 280 25.60 14.78 -16.03
C GLY A 280 25.65 13.39 -15.39
N ASP A 281 25.64 13.31 -14.06
CA ASP A 281 25.52 12.05 -13.32
C ASP A 281 24.04 11.72 -13.07
N ILE A 282 23.45 11.01 -14.03
CA ILE A 282 22.06 10.55 -13.95
C ILE A 282 21.83 9.53 -12.82
N CYS A 283 22.85 8.78 -12.40
CA CYS A 283 22.70 7.75 -11.38
C CYS A 283 22.59 8.39 -10.01
N ALA A 284 23.52 9.27 -9.68
CA ALA A 284 23.51 10.01 -8.41
C ALA A 284 22.26 10.91 -8.28
N ALA A 285 21.81 11.52 -9.39
CA ALA A 285 20.56 12.27 -9.39
C ALA A 285 19.36 11.36 -9.08
N TYR A 286 19.23 10.23 -9.79
CA TYR A 286 18.10 9.32 -9.58
C TYR A 286 18.11 8.67 -8.20
N GLU A 287 19.28 8.30 -7.65
CA GLU A 287 19.42 7.74 -6.30
C GLU A 287 18.83 8.65 -5.21
N LYS A 288 19.05 9.96 -5.31
CA LYS A 288 18.47 10.94 -4.39
C LYS A 288 16.95 11.05 -4.56
N LEU A 289 16.48 11.09 -5.81
CA LEU A 289 15.04 11.17 -6.11
C LEU A 289 14.31 9.92 -5.61
N ILE A 290 14.85 8.73 -5.86
CA ILE A 290 14.22 7.49 -5.43
C ILE A 290 14.25 7.30 -3.91
N HIS A 291 15.27 7.83 -3.23
CA HIS A 291 15.31 7.81 -1.76
C HIS A 291 14.13 8.59 -1.16
N ILE A 292 13.88 9.80 -1.67
CA ILE A 292 12.74 10.63 -1.22
C ILE A 292 11.41 9.96 -1.62
N GLU A 293 11.34 9.40 -2.82
CA GLU A 293 10.16 8.65 -3.27
C GLU A 293 9.85 7.42 -2.41
N SER A 294 10.88 6.71 -1.95
CA SER A 294 10.72 5.57 -1.04
C SER A 294 10.11 6.02 0.29
N ILE A 295 10.50 7.18 0.81
CA ILE A 295 9.90 7.76 2.02
C ILE A 295 8.42 8.07 1.75
N ARG A 296 8.11 8.74 0.63
CA ARG A 296 6.72 9.02 0.23
C ARG A 296 5.88 7.74 0.11
N PHE A 297 6.41 6.70 -0.53
CA PHE A 297 5.72 5.41 -0.67
C PHE A 297 5.46 4.74 0.69
N ASN A 298 6.46 4.66 1.57
CA ASN A 298 6.32 4.05 2.89
C ASN A 298 5.26 4.75 3.72
N LEU A 299 5.28 6.08 3.74
CA LEU A 299 4.28 6.89 4.45
C LEU A 299 2.86 6.57 3.94
N LEU A 300 2.65 6.58 2.61
CA LEU A 300 1.35 6.28 2.02
C LEU A 300 0.91 4.84 2.29
N ALA A 301 1.85 3.89 2.30
CA ALA A 301 1.57 2.49 2.59
C ALA A 301 1.12 2.28 4.04
N GLU A 302 1.82 2.91 4.99
CA GLU A 302 1.45 2.84 6.41
C GLU A 302 0.13 3.56 6.67
N ILE A 303 -0.08 4.74 6.08
CA ILE A 303 -1.32 5.53 6.27
C ILE A 303 -2.55 4.80 5.74
N ARG A 304 -2.43 4.05 4.65
CA ARG A 304 -3.54 3.24 4.10
C ARG A 304 -4.06 2.19 5.07
N THR A 305 -3.27 1.78 6.07
CA THR A 305 -3.72 0.81 7.08
C THR A 305 -4.77 1.37 8.04
N TYR A 306 -4.95 2.69 8.09
CA TYR A 306 -5.90 3.38 8.96
C TYR A 306 -7.18 3.78 8.20
N HIS A 307 -8.31 3.87 8.91
CA HIS A 307 -9.59 4.32 8.33
C HIS A 307 -9.64 5.85 8.18
N ASN A 308 -10.35 6.37 7.17
CA ASN A 308 -10.54 7.81 6.90
C ASN A 308 -9.24 8.64 6.76
N THR A 309 -8.33 8.25 5.87
CA THR A 309 -7.04 8.96 5.68
C THR A 309 -6.92 9.78 4.40
N SER A 310 -8.04 10.10 3.75
CA SER A 310 -8.05 10.82 2.46
C SER A 310 -7.39 12.20 2.56
N SER A 311 -7.62 12.90 3.67
CA SER A 311 -7.09 14.25 3.92
C SER A 311 -5.57 14.23 4.10
N VAL A 312 -5.04 13.24 4.81
CA VAL A 312 -3.60 13.04 5.03
C VAL A 312 -2.89 12.59 3.75
N GLN A 313 -3.49 11.69 2.97
CA GLN A 313 -2.94 11.27 1.68
C GLN A 313 -2.81 12.44 0.71
N LYS A 314 -3.84 13.31 0.68
CA LYS A 314 -3.82 14.54 -0.12
C LYS A 314 -2.73 15.50 0.35
N MET A 315 -2.56 15.66 1.65
CA MET A 315 -1.49 16.47 2.25
C MET A 315 -0.10 16.01 1.79
N ILE A 316 0.20 14.71 1.90
CA ILE A 316 1.49 14.15 1.44
C ILE A 316 1.70 14.38 -0.05
N GLY A 317 0.64 14.25 -0.86
CA GLY A 317 0.68 14.57 -2.28
C GLY A 317 1.03 16.03 -2.55
N GLU A 318 0.41 16.98 -1.85
CA GLU A 318 0.67 18.41 -2.01
C GLU A 318 2.09 18.80 -1.56
N CYS A 319 2.58 18.22 -0.46
CA CYS A 319 3.95 18.43 0.02
C CYS A 319 5.03 17.83 -0.91
N SER A 320 4.64 16.93 -1.81
CA SER A 320 5.54 16.25 -2.75
C SER A 320 5.69 16.98 -4.10
N TYR A 321 5.17 18.19 -4.25
CA TYR A 321 5.21 18.93 -5.51
C TYR A 321 6.64 19.18 -6.03
N SER A 322 7.59 19.53 -5.17
CA SER A 322 8.98 19.77 -5.58
C SER A 322 9.70 18.49 -6.02
N LEU A 323 9.32 17.34 -5.45
CA LEU A 323 9.81 16.03 -5.89
C LEU A 323 9.30 15.73 -7.31
N GLU A 324 8.02 15.97 -7.56
CA GLU A 324 7.41 15.82 -8.88
C GLU A 324 8.07 16.72 -9.95
N GLU A 325 8.34 17.98 -9.62
CA GLU A 325 9.06 18.90 -10.51
C GLU A 325 10.47 18.37 -10.85
N SER A 326 11.17 17.85 -9.85
CA SER A 326 12.51 17.27 -10.03
C SER A 326 12.48 16.01 -10.91
N PHE A 327 11.45 15.17 -10.78
CA PHE A 327 11.24 14.04 -11.69
C PHE A 327 10.94 14.50 -13.12
N SER A 328 10.14 15.55 -13.30
CA SER A 328 9.86 16.14 -14.61
C SER A 328 11.15 16.63 -15.29
N ASP A 329 12.03 17.28 -14.54
CA ASP A 329 13.32 17.76 -15.05
C ASP A 329 14.27 16.61 -15.38
N PHE A 330 14.31 15.56 -14.55
CA PHE A 330 15.04 14.33 -14.84
C PHE A 330 14.58 13.71 -16.18
N VAL A 331 13.27 13.63 -16.41
CA VAL A 331 12.70 13.10 -17.67
C VAL A 331 13.09 13.99 -18.85
N LYS A 332 12.99 15.32 -18.72
CA LYS A 332 13.39 16.25 -19.79
C LYS A 332 14.87 16.08 -20.15
N TYR A 333 15.74 15.97 -19.15
CA TYR A 333 17.18 15.77 -19.36
C TYR A 333 17.48 14.44 -20.04
N THR A 334 16.90 13.35 -19.53
CA THR A 334 17.15 11.99 -20.04
C THR A 334 16.47 11.73 -21.39
N SER A 335 15.44 12.49 -21.75
CA SER A 335 14.80 12.41 -23.08
C SER A 335 15.79 12.60 -24.23
N TYR A 336 16.87 13.36 -24.03
CA TYR A 336 17.95 13.50 -25.01
C TYR A 336 18.70 12.17 -25.26
N LEU A 337 19.02 11.43 -24.19
CA LEU A 337 19.67 10.12 -24.27
C LEU A 337 18.75 9.11 -24.96
N CYS A 338 17.46 9.12 -24.60
CA CYS A 338 16.44 8.29 -25.24
C CYS A 338 16.34 8.59 -26.74
N ALA A 339 16.29 9.87 -27.13
CA ALA A 339 16.21 10.30 -28.51
C ALA A 339 17.42 9.85 -29.36
N ARG A 340 18.60 9.71 -28.74
CA ARG A 340 19.84 9.28 -29.39
C ARG A 340 20.17 7.80 -29.14
N ALA A 341 19.25 7.03 -28.55
CA ALA A 341 19.56 5.68 -28.08
C ALA A 341 20.06 4.77 -29.20
N LEU A 342 19.46 4.83 -30.40
CA LEU A 342 19.90 4.06 -31.57
C LEU A 342 21.35 4.38 -31.97
N ASP A 343 21.70 5.67 -32.00
CA ASP A 343 23.06 6.11 -32.33
C ASP A 343 24.06 5.71 -31.25
N ILE A 344 23.67 5.82 -29.98
CA ILE A 344 24.50 5.40 -28.84
C ILE A 344 24.74 3.88 -28.87
N MET A 345 23.70 3.09 -29.19
CA MET A 345 23.82 1.65 -29.34
C MET A 345 24.74 1.28 -30.50
N ARG A 346 24.68 2.03 -31.62
CA ARG A 346 25.56 1.81 -32.78
C ARG A 346 27.01 2.22 -32.52
N ASN A 347 27.22 3.39 -31.93
CA ASN A 347 28.54 3.94 -31.63
C ASN A 347 29.27 3.09 -30.58
N LYS A 348 30.60 3.02 -30.65
CA LYS A 348 31.43 2.22 -29.72
C LYS A 348 31.87 3.01 -28.48
N ASP A 349 31.42 4.26 -28.34
CA ASP A 349 31.79 5.12 -27.22
C ASP A 349 31.28 4.55 -25.90
N ARG A 350 32.19 4.42 -24.93
CA ARG A 350 31.88 3.75 -23.65
C ARG A 350 30.95 4.58 -22.77
N GLU A 351 31.18 5.89 -22.67
CA GLU A 351 30.46 6.73 -21.70
C GLU A 351 28.98 6.92 -22.05
N PRO A 352 28.57 7.29 -23.27
CA PRO A 352 27.15 7.40 -23.62
C PRO A 352 26.41 6.06 -23.52
N ARG A 353 27.09 4.95 -23.86
CA ARG A 353 26.52 3.59 -23.72
C ARG A 353 26.23 3.24 -22.27
N LYS A 354 27.17 3.51 -21.35
CA LYS A 354 26.95 3.30 -19.91
C LYS A 354 25.79 4.14 -19.40
N GLN A 355 25.70 5.41 -19.80
CA GLN A 355 24.59 6.27 -19.42
C GLN A 355 23.24 5.73 -19.93
N LEU A 356 23.17 5.27 -21.18
CA LEU A 356 21.95 4.64 -21.71
C LEU A 356 21.59 3.34 -20.97
N GLU A 357 22.59 2.53 -20.62
CA GLU A 357 22.39 1.30 -19.85
C GLU A 357 21.80 1.62 -18.47
N LEU A 358 22.39 2.59 -17.76
CA LEU A 358 21.89 3.06 -16.46
C LEU A 358 20.46 3.58 -16.59
N LEU A 359 20.17 4.37 -17.61
CA LEU A 359 18.83 4.89 -17.87
C LEU A 359 17.80 3.78 -18.09
N LEU A 360 18.11 2.75 -18.88
CA LEU A 360 17.21 1.61 -19.07
C LEU A 360 16.97 0.83 -17.76
N ARG A 361 18.00 0.68 -16.91
CA ARG A 361 17.82 0.08 -15.58
C ARG A 361 16.89 0.93 -14.72
N ILE A 362 17.06 2.25 -14.74
CA ILE A 362 16.21 3.20 -14.03
C ILE A 362 14.75 3.09 -14.51
N VAL A 363 14.52 3.02 -15.83
CA VAL A 363 13.18 2.87 -16.41
C VAL A 363 12.49 1.59 -15.95
N GLU A 364 13.23 0.47 -15.85
CA GLU A 364 12.68 -0.80 -15.34
C GLU A 364 12.45 -0.79 -13.83
N ILE A 365 13.29 -0.08 -13.06
CA ILE A 365 13.06 0.14 -11.63
C ILE A 365 11.79 0.97 -11.40
N ASP A 366 11.64 2.08 -12.13
CA ASP A 366 10.47 2.97 -12.04
C ASP A 366 9.18 2.23 -12.43
N HIS A 367 9.22 1.35 -13.43
CA HIS A 367 8.08 0.51 -13.78
C HIS A 367 7.63 -0.41 -12.63
N LYS A 368 8.57 -1.04 -11.92
CA LYS A 368 8.25 -1.86 -10.73
C LYS A 368 7.69 -1.03 -9.58
N ILE A 369 8.08 0.24 -9.48
CA ILE A 369 7.53 1.16 -8.48
C ILE A 369 6.10 1.54 -8.85
N ASP A 370 5.82 1.81 -10.13
CA ASP A 370 4.45 2.03 -10.61
C ASP A 370 3.55 0.82 -10.28
N GLU A 371 4.01 -0.42 -10.47
CA GLU A 371 3.28 -1.64 -10.07
C GLU A 371 3.01 -1.69 -8.56
N ARG A 372 3.96 -1.25 -7.73
CA ARG A 372 3.78 -1.18 -6.27
C ARG A 372 2.73 -0.15 -5.88
N TYR A 373 2.75 1.04 -6.49
CA TYR A 373 1.71 2.05 -6.28
C TYR A 373 0.32 1.57 -6.72
N GLU A 374 0.25 0.84 -7.83
CA GLU A 374 -0.98 0.21 -8.31
C GLU A 374 -1.50 -0.83 -7.30
N SER A 375 -0.64 -1.71 -6.78
CA SER A 375 -1.02 -2.68 -5.73
C SER A 375 -1.51 -2.00 -4.46
N LEU A 376 -1.00 -0.81 -4.16
CA LEU A 376 -1.39 -0.01 -3.01
C LEU A 376 -2.70 0.75 -3.26
N ASN A 377 -3.28 0.80 -4.47
CA ASN A 377 -4.50 1.56 -4.81
C ASN A 377 -4.53 2.98 -4.17
N VAL A 378 -3.39 3.68 -4.19
CA VAL A 378 -3.27 5.07 -3.72
C VAL A 378 -3.02 5.95 -4.93
N THR A 379 -3.85 6.97 -5.09
CA THR A 379 -3.66 7.98 -6.13
C THR A 379 -2.75 9.08 -5.64
N VAL A 380 -1.55 9.16 -6.22
CA VAL A 380 -0.61 10.26 -6.05
C VAL A 380 -0.52 11.04 -7.35
N LYS A 381 -0.37 12.35 -7.26
CA LYS A 381 -0.18 13.18 -8.44
C LYS A 381 1.09 12.73 -9.19
N GLN A 382 0.97 12.62 -10.51
CA GLN A 382 1.99 12.11 -11.45
C GLN A 382 2.35 10.62 -11.39
N ARG A 383 1.82 9.82 -10.45
CA ARG A 383 1.91 8.35 -10.51
C ARG A 383 0.64 7.74 -11.16
N PRO A 384 0.77 6.67 -11.98
CA PRO A 384 2.01 6.06 -12.44
C PRO A 384 2.77 6.95 -13.44
N HIS A 385 4.09 6.94 -13.35
CA HIS A 385 4.98 7.73 -14.22
C HIS A 385 4.98 7.23 -15.67
N CYS A 386 4.82 5.92 -15.87
CA CYS A 386 4.80 5.27 -17.18
C CYS A 386 6.07 5.52 -18.02
N TRP A 387 7.24 5.71 -17.41
CA TRP A 387 8.49 6.00 -18.12
C TRP A 387 8.86 4.93 -19.14
N ARG A 388 8.57 3.66 -18.85
CA ARG A 388 8.75 2.55 -19.80
C ARG A 388 7.96 2.77 -21.08
N ARG A 389 6.69 3.16 -20.98
CA ARG A 389 5.83 3.45 -22.14
C ARG A 389 6.36 4.66 -22.91
N ASN A 390 6.73 5.72 -22.21
CA ASN A 390 7.25 6.96 -22.83
C ASN A 390 8.58 6.72 -23.55
N PHE A 391 9.49 5.97 -22.93
CA PHE A 391 10.76 5.57 -23.53
C PHE A 391 10.52 4.83 -24.86
N PHE A 392 9.71 3.78 -24.83
CA PHE A 392 9.44 2.99 -26.02
C PHE A 392 8.71 3.77 -27.11
N GLY A 393 7.74 4.61 -26.74
CA GLY A 393 7.07 5.50 -27.70
C GLY A 393 8.03 6.48 -28.37
N LEU A 394 9.02 7.00 -27.62
CA LEU A 394 10.05 7.87 -28.19
C LEU A 394 10.98 7.11 -29.15
N ILE A 395 11.38 5.88 -28.79
CA ILE A 395 12.18 5.02 -29.66
C ILE A 395 11.42 4.66 -30.95
N GLU A 396 10.16 4.25 -30.83
CA GLU A 396 9.29 3.93 -31.97
C GLU A 396 9.18 5.13 -32.93
N LYS A 397 8.96 6.32 -32.38
CA LYS A 397 8.96 7.57 -33.16
C LYS A 397 10.29 7.81 -33.86
N ARG A 398 11.44 7.63 -33.17
CA ARG A 398 12.77 7.81 -33.77
C ARG A 398 13.07 6.81 -34.88
N ILE A 399 12.62 5.56 -34.72
CA ILE A 399 12.74 4.53 -35.77
C ILE A 399 11.91 4.95 -36.99
N GLN A 400 10.68 5.41 -36.78
CA GLN A 400 9.82 5.89 -37.87
C GLN A 400 10.44 7.07 -38.62
N GLU A 401 10.91 8.11 -37.89
CA GLU A 401 11.60 9.27 -38.48
C GLU A 401 12.83 8.83 -39.30
N ARG A 402 13.59 7.85 -38.80
CA ARG A 402 14.77 7.32 -39.50
C ARG A 402 14.40 6.59 -40.80
N ILE A 403 13.34 5.78 -40.78
CA ILE A 403 12.82 5.07 -41.97
C ILE A 403 12.34 6.06 -43.03
N GLU A 404 11.74 7.18 -42.62
CA GLU A 404 11.34 8.26 -43.52
C GLU A 404 12.56 8.97 -44.14
N VAL A 405 13.60 9.24 -43.35
CA VAL A 405 14.84 9.88 -43.82
C VAL A 405 15.61 9.01 -44.84
N PHE A 406 15.47 7.69 -44.79
CA PHE A 406 16.06 6.80 -45.80
C PHE A 406 15.51 7.04 -47.20
N HIS A 407 14.32 7.67 -47.32
CA HIS A 407 13.74 8.05 -48.59
C HIS A 407 14.44 9.31 -49.14
N VAL A 408 15.63 9.12 -49.71
CA VAL A 408 16.51 10.20 -50.20
C VAL A 408 16.08 10.74 -51.58
N GLU A 409 15.38 9.94 -52.40
CA GLU A 409 15.18 10.20 -53.82
C GLU A 409 13.71 10.19 -54.23
N LYS A 410 13.28 11.23 -54.96
CA LYS A 410 11.95 11.27 -55.60
C LYS A 410 11.94 10.40 -56.85
N LYS A 411 10.80 9.79 -57.16
CA LYS A 411 10.54 9.03 -58.39
C LYS A 411 10.97 9.76 -59.67
N SER A 412 10.82 11.09 -59.72
CA SER A 412 11.22 11.92 -60.87
C SER A 412 12.74 11.96 -61.14
N ASN A 413 13.57 11.63 -60.14
CA ASN A 413 15.01 11.85 -60.19
C ASN A 413 15.80 10.56 -60.46
N ASN A 414 15.24 9.38 -60.16
CA ASN A 414 15.90 8.08 -60.36
C ASN A 414 14.88 6.96 -60.58
N GLU A 415 14.99 6.23 -61.69
CA GLU A 415 14.13 5.08 -62.01
C GLU A 415 14.32 3.88 -61.07
N ASN A 416 15.43 3.81 -60.33
CA ASN A 416 15.71 2.74 -59.36
C ASN A 416 15.60 3.20 -57.90
N TRP A 417 14.83 4.27 -57.63
CA TRP A 417 14.70 4.83 -56.29
C TRP A 417 14.19 3.80 -55.27
N ILE A 418 13.26 2.91 -55.63
CA ILE A 418 12.73 1.85 -54.74
C ILE A 418 13.83 0.87 -54.35
N ALA A 419 14.53 0.27 -55.32
CA ALA A 419 15.61 -0.67 -55.03
C ALA A 419 16.67 -0.05 -54.10
N ARG A 420 17.05 1.21 -54.34
CA ARG A 420 18.01 1.92 -53.51
C ARG A 420 17.49 2.18 -52.11
N TYR A 421 16.24 2.64 -51.99
CA TYR A 421 15.56 2.86 -50.71
C TYR A 421 15.52 1.56 -49.88
N LEU A 422 15.06 0.47 -50.49
CA LEU A 422 14.92 -0.84 -49.85
C LEU A 422 16.27 -1.43 -49.43
N GLU A 423 17.33 -1.19 -50.19
CA GLU A 423 18.68 -1.62 -49.83
C GLU A 423 19.25 -0.80 -48.66
N ILE A 424 19.01 0.52 -48.65
CA ILE A 424 19.35 1.38 -47.51
C ILE A 424 18.61 0.89 -46.26
N CYS A 425 17.29 0.65 -46.35
CA CYS A 425 16.51 0.06 -45.27
C CYS A 425 17.14 -1.22 -44.77
N ARG A 426 17.41 -2.19 -45.66
CA ARG A 426 18.02 -3.48 -45.29
C ARG A 426 19.32 -3.28 -44.51
N MET A 427 20.23 -2.44 -44.99
CA MET A 427 21.51 -2.18 -44.32
C MET A 427 21.31 -1.62 -42.90
N PHE A 428 20.52 -0.56 -42.75
CA PHE A 428 20.35 0.10 -41.47
C PHE A 428 19.55 -0.73 -40.47
N ILE A 429 18.51 -1.46 -40.91
CA ILE A 429 17.74 -2.36 -40.04
C ILE A 429 18.67 -3.42 -39.45
N VAL A 430 19.47 -4.08 -40.30
CA VAL A 430 20.39 -5.13 -39.85
C VAL A 430 21.44 -4.58 -38.90
N GLU A 431 22.02 -3.41 -39.21
CA GLU A 431 23.02 -2.76 -38.34
C GLU A 431 22.43 -2.34 -37.00
N ASP A 432 21.27 -1.68 -36.99
CA ASP A 432 20.62 -1.17 -35.79
C ASP A 432 20.11 -2.31 -34.90
N LEU A 433 19.48 -3.33 -35.49
CA LEU A 433 19.03 -4.51 -34.74
C LEU A 433 20.20 -5.32 -34.19
N TYR A 434 21.31 -5.42 -34.92
CA TYR A 434 22.52 -6.04 -34.41
C TYR A 434 23.11 -5.25 -33.24
N ALA A 435 23.19 -3.93 -33.36
CA ALA A 435 23.67 -3.05 -32.29
C ALA A 435 22.77 -3.14 -31.04
N ALA A 436 21.46 -2.99 -31.22
CA ALA A 436 20.46 -3.09 -30.16
C ALA A 436 20.52 -4.47 -29.49
N LYS A 437 20.60 -5.54 -30.26
CA LYS A 437 20.75 -6.89 -29.69
C LYS A 437 21.95 -6.99 -28.78
N ASN A 438 23.13 -6.57 -29.26
CA ASN A 438 24.38 -6.68 -28.50
C ASN A 438 24.36 -5.82 -27.24
N PHE A 439 23.78 -4.63 -27.33
CA PHE A 439 23.62 -3.73 -26.19
C PHE A 439 22.63 -4.29 -25.16
N LEU A 440 21.49 -4.80 -25.60
CA LEU A 440 20.40 -5.24 -24.72
C LEU A 440 20.64 -6.62 -24.08
N ARG A 441 21.69 -7.37 -24.45
CA ARG A 441 21.99 -8.71 -23.86
C ARG A 441 22.23 -8.69 -22.35
N ILE A 442 22.58 -7.52 -21.82
CA ILE A 442 22.84 -7.31 -20.38
C ILE A 442 21.55 -7.25 -19.56
N PHE A 443 20.39 -7.10 -20.21
CA PHE A 443 19.08 -7.05 -19.56
C PHE A 443 18.42 -8.43 -19.53
N PRO A 444 17.63 -8.73 -18.48
CA PRO A 444 16.87 -9.99 -18.39
C PRO A 444 15.89 -10.16 -19.56
N LYS A 445 15.68 -11.41 -20.00
CA LYS A 445 14.82 -11.72 -21.16
C LYS A 445 13.35 -11.41 -20.91
N GLU A 446 12.92 -11.47 -19.65
CA GLU A 446 11.54 -11.20 -19.22
C GLU A 446 11.10 -9.78 -19.57
N HIS A 447 12.06 -8.85 -19.71
CA HIS A 447 11.76 -7.46 -20.08
C HIS A 447 11.40 -7.31 -21.57
N GLN A 448 11.70 -8.30 -22.42
CA GLN A 448 11.37 -8.31 -23.86
C GLN A 448 11.80 -7.03 -24.59
N LEU A 449 12.93 -6.41 -24.16
CA LEU A 449 13.37 -5.13 -24.70
C LEU A 449 13.69 -5.26 -26.19
N TYR A 450 14.44 -6.29 -26.58
CA TYR A 450 14.87 -6.49 -27.96
C TYR A 450 13.70 -6.78 -28.91
N ASP A 451 12.74 -7.60 -28.48
CA ASP A 451 11.58 -7.97 -29.30
C ASP A 451 10.72 -6.75 -29.64
N ARG A 452 10.59 -5.80 -28.70
CA ARG A 452 9.92 -4.51 -28.98
C ARG A 452 10.64 -3.69 -30.04
N PHE A 453 11.98 -3.64 -30.02
CA PHE A 453 12.74 -2.95 -31.07
C PHE A 453 12.50 -3.59 -32.44
N VAL A 454 12.54 -4.92 -32.52
CA VAL A 454 12.22 -5.66 -33.75
C VAL A 454 10.81 -5.29 -34.24
N LEU A 455 9.83 -5.28 -33.35
CA LEU A 455 8.45 -4.90 -33.68
C LEU A 455 8.33 -3.46 -34.18
N PHE A 456 9.05 -2.49 -33.59
CA PHE A 456 9.02 -1.10 -34.04
C PHE A 456 9.60 -0.94 -35.44
N TYR A 457 10.73 -1.58 -35.75
CA TYR A 457 11.26 -1.60 -37.11
C TYR A 457 10.28 -2.25 -38.08
N HIS A 458 9.71 -3.40 -37.71
CA HIS A 458 8.74 -4.11 -38.54
C HIS A 458 7.52 -3.24 -38.86
N LYS A 459 6.89 -2.64 -37.84
CA LYS A 459 5.75 -1.72 -38.02
C LYS A 459 6.10 -0.50 -38.87
N GLY A 460 7.25 0.12 -38.63
CA GLY A 460 7.65 1.31 -39.39
C GLY A 460 7.87 1.01 -40.87
N ILE A 461 8.45 -0.15 -41.18
CA ILE A 461 8.63 -0.62 -42.56
C ILE A 461 7.29 -0.95 -43.20
N SER A 462 6.44 -1.71 -42.50
CA SER A 462 5.08 -2.05 -42.95
C SER A 462 4.30 -0.79 -43.33
N ASN A 463 4.27 0.20 -42.43
CA ASN A 463 3.61 1.48 -42.67
C ASN A 463 4.15 2.18 -43.92
N LYS A 464 5.48 2.19 -44.09
CA LYS A 464 6.10 2.85 -45.24
C LYS A 464 5.88 2.10 -46.56
N LEU A 465 5.84 0.77 -46.53
CA LEU A 465 5.50 -0.03 -47.71
C LEU A 465 4.04 0.20 -48.11
N CYS A 466 3.11 0.24 -47.16
CA CYS A 466 1.70 0.59 -47.40
C CYS A 466 1.56 1.98 -48.06
N GLU A 467 2.35 2.97 -47.64
CA GLU A 467 2.38 4.29 -48.27
C GLU A 467 2.87 4.22 -49.72
N ILE A 468 3.94 3.45 -49.97
CA ILE A 468 4.54 3.30 -51.32
C ILE A 468 3.55 2.63 -52.28
N ILE A 469 2.86 1.56 -51.88
CA ILE A 469 1.90 0.84 -52.74
C ILE A 469 0.60 1.60 -52.99
N THR A 470 0.32 2.65 -52.22
CA THR A 470 -0.82 3.55 -52.48
C THR A 470 -0.55 4.46 -53.68
N SER A 471 0.73 4.69 -54.01
CA SER A 471 1.14 5.46 -55.20
C SER A 471 1.07 4.62 -56.47
N GLU A 472 1.01 5.27 -57.64
CA GLU A 472 1.11 4.55 -58.92
C GLU A 472 2.51 3.95 -59.10
N LEU A 473 2.57 2.61 -59.08
CA LEU A 473 3.79 1.83 -59.26
C LEU A 473 3.94 1.37 -60.71
N ASP A 474 5.15 1.46 -61.24
CA ASP A 474 5.52 0.82 -62.50
C ASP A 474 5.88 -0.66 -62.30
N ARG A 475 5.98 -1.41 -63.40
CA ARG A 475 6.31 -2.85 -63.34
C ARG A 475 7.62 -3.12 -62.62
N ARG A 476 8.64 -2.29 -62.83
CA ARG A 476 9.98 -2.50 -62.25
C ARG A 476 9.91 -2.33 -60.73
N GLU A 477 9.23 -1.29 -60.29
CA GLU A 477 8.92 -0.97 -58.90
C GLU A 477 8.17 -2.13 -58.22
N ILE A 478 7.14 -2.68 -58.88
CA ILE A 478 6.38 -3.84 -58.40
C ILE A 478 7.28 -5.07 -58.21
N VAL A 479 8.13 -5.39 -59.19
CA VAL A 479 9.07 -6.52 -59.09
C VAL A 479 10.06 -6.32 -57.95
N GLN A 480 10.58 -5.11 -57.79
CA GLN A 480 11.51 -4.77 -56.71
C GLN A 480 10.86 -4.95 -55.34
N LEU A 481 9.63 -4.47 -55.16
CA LEU A 481 8.87 -4.62 -53.91
C LEU A 481 8.56 -6.09 -53.60
N LEU A 482 7.97 -6.84 -54.54
CA LEU A 482 7.65 -8.26 -54.35
C LEU A 482 8.89 -9.09 -54.03
N ASN A 483 10.01 -8.82 -54.71
CA ASN A 483 11.27 -9.49 -54.42
C ASN A 483 11.78 -9.15 -53.01
N TRP A 484 11.68 -7.89 -52.58
CA TRP A 484 12.12 -7.49 -51.25
C TRP A 484 11.23 -8.06 -50.14
N ILE A 485 9.91 -8.09 -50.32
CA ILE A 485 8.97 -8.74 -49.40
C ILE A 485 9.34 -10.22 -49.21
N ARG A 486 9.69 -10.91 -50.30
CA ARG A 486 10.18 -12.30 -50.24
C ARG A 486 11.52 -12.43 -49.49
N ILE A 487 12.43 -11.46 -49.66
CA ILE A 487 13.73 -11.44 -49.01
C ILE A 487 13.62 -11.08 -47.51
N TYR A 488 12.60 -10.33 -47.11
CA TYR A 488 12.45 -9.78 -45.76
C TYR A 488 12.59 -10.80 -44.62
N PRO A 489 11.90 -11.96 -44.62
CA PRO A 489 12.10 -12.98 -43.57
C PRO A 489 13.31 -13.88 -43.77
N SER A 490 14.03 -13.77 -44.90
CA SER A 490 15.12 -14.67 -45.25
C SER A 490 16.42 -14.36 -44.50
N GLU A 491 17.42 -15.24 -44.63
CA GLU A 491 18.79 -15.07 -44.10
C GLU A 491 19.55 -13.88 -44.71
N GLN A 492 18.95 -13.14 -45.64
CA GLN A 492 19.52 -11.91 -46.21
C GLN A 492 19.05 -10.64 -45.49
N LEU A 493 18.05 -10.72 -44.60
CA LEU A 493 17.50 -9.59 -43.85
C LEU A 493 17.14 -10.00 -42.40
N LEU A 494 15.85 -10.16 -42.04
CA LEU A 494 15.47 -10.42 -40.64
C LEU A 494 15.80 -11.84 -40.18
N GLY A 495 15.82 -12.81 -41.10
CA GLY A 495 16.15 -14.21 -40.80
C GLY A 495 17.64 -14.47 -40.57
N MET A 496 18.49 -13.44 -40.55
CA MET A 496 19.92 -13.60 -40.30
C MET A 496 20.17 -14.25 -38.91
N PRO A 497 20.93 -15.37 -38.82
CA PRO A 497 21.10 -16.11 -37.56
C PRO A 497 21.64 -15.28 -36.40
N PHE A 498 22.49 -14.29 -36.69
CA PHE A 498 23.06 -13.42 -35.66
C PHE A 498 22.07 -12.40 -35.10
N LEU A 499 20.91 -12.18 -35.73
CA LEU A 499 19.82 -11.36 -35.18
C LEU A 499 18.97 -12.18 -34.19
N GLN A 500 18.85 -13.50 -34.34
CA GLN A 500 17.97 -14.36 -33.51
C GLN A 500 16.52 -13.85 -33.46
N VAL A 501 16.02 -13.36 -34.60
CA VAL A 501 14.62 -13.00 -34.77
C VAL A 501 13.90 -14.17 -35.42
N ASN A 502 12.78 -14.60 -34.85
CA ASN A 502 11.89 -15.54 -35.54
C ASN A 502 11.02 -14.78 -36.54
N ALA A 503 11.57 -14.52 -37.72
CA ALA A 503 10.92 -13.68 -38.72
C ALA A 503 9.59 -14.27 -39.24
N PHE A 504 9.47 -15.60 -39.29
CA PHE A 504 8.22 -16.26 -39.72
C PHE A 504 7.11 -16.06 -38.69
N ALA A 505 7.37 -16.34 -37.41
CA ALA A 505 6.37 -16.10 -36.37
C ALA A 505 5.96 -14.62 -36.28
N LEU A 506 6.91 -13.70 -36.47
CA LEU A 506 6.60 -12.27 -36.54
C LEU A 506 5.64 -11.94 -37.68
N LEU A 507 5.83 -12.53 -38.86
CA LEU A 507 4.96 -12.31 -40.02
C LEU A 507 3.60 -12.98 -39.89
N ASP A 508 3.52 -14.11 -39.18
CA ASP A 508 2.25 -14.77 -38.88
C ASP A 508 1.38 -13.89 -37.96
N ASP A 509 1.98 -13.24 -36.96
CA ASP A 509 1.29 -12.35 -36.04
C ASP A 509 1.04 -10.95 -36.64
N TYR A 510 2.00 -10.47 -37.43
CA TYR A 510 2.00 -9.13 -38.04
C TYR A 510 2.47 -9.22 -39.49
N PRO A 511 1.53 -9.41 -40.44
CA PRO A 511 1.87 -9.41 -41.86
C PRO A 511 2.51 -8.08 -42.29
N LEU A 512 3.56 -8.14 -43.12
CA LEU A 512 4.28 -6.96 -43.61
C LEU A 512 3.41 -6.05 -44.50
N LEU A 513 2.43 -6.64 -45.16
CA LEU A 513 1.37 -5.98 -45.90
C LEU A 513 0.05 -6.71 -45.60
N PRO A 514 -1.09 -6.02 -45.62
CA PRO A 514 -2.40 -6.68 -45.64
C PRO A 514 -2.50 -7.65 -46.83
N ASP A 515 -3.18 -8.78 -46.65
CA ASP A 515 -3.31 -9.81 -47.70
C ASP A 515 -3.93 -9.24 -48.98
N GLU A 516 -4.97 -8.42 -48.85
CA GLU A 516 -5.64 -7.74 -49.98
C GLU A 516 -4.67 -6.89 -50.81
N GLU A 517 -3.76 -6.19 -50.13
CA GLU A 517 -2.76 -5.32 -50.77
C GLU A 517 -1.64 -6.12 -51.43
N LEU A 518 -1.25 -7.24 -50.82
CA LEU A 518 -0.27 -8.16 -51.39
C LEU A 518 -0.82 -8.86 -52.64
N GLU A 519 -2.06 -9.37 -52.59
CA GLU A 519 -2.76 -9.96 -53.73
C GLU A 519 -2.88 -8.97 -54.88
N ARG A 520 -3.29 -7.73 -54.58
CA ARG A 520 -3.37 -6.65 -55.57
C ARG A 520 -2.03 -6.40 -56.26
N LEU A 521 -0.93 -6.40 -55.51
CA LEU A 521 0.41 -6.19 -56.05
C LEU A 521 0.85 -7.38 -56.94
N GLN A 522 0.52 -8.61 -56.54
CA GLN A 522 0.78 -9.82 -57.32
C GLN A 522 -0.02 -9.85 -58.63
N ASP A 523 -1.29 -9.45 -58.60
CA ASP A 523 -2.13 -9.37 -59.79
C ASP A 523 -1.63 -8.33 -60.79
N GLN A 524 -1.20 -7.16 -60.31
CA GLN A 524 -0.56 -6.15 -61.16
C GLN A 524 0.71 -6.69 -61.82
N PHE A 525 1.53 -7.43 -61.07
CA PHE A 525 2.71 -8.09 -61.63
C PHE A 525 2.37 -9.13 -62.71
N ILE A 526 1.39 -10.01 -62.44
CA ILE A 526 0.96 -11.06 -63.38
C ILE A 526 0.40 -10.42 -64.66
N SER A 527 -0.45 -9.41 -64.53
CA SER A 527 -1.04 -8.70 -65.66
C SER A 527 0.03 -8.02 -66.53
N ALA A 528 0.97 -7.30 -65.90
CA ALA A 528 2.07 -6.64 -66.59
C ALA A 528 2.99 -7.64 -67.32
N THR A 529 3.30 -8.77 -66.67
CA THR A 529 4.14 -9.83 -67.24
C THR A 529 3.45 -10.53 -68.41
N LYS A 530 2.15 -10.83 -68.29
CA LYS A 530 1.35 -11.44 -69.36
C LYS A 530 1.31 -10.54 -70.61
N SER A 531 1.05 -9.25 -70.41
CA SER A 531 1.05 -8.27 -71.50
C SER A 531 2.40 -8.21 -72.22
N GLU A 532 3.50 -8.24 -71.45
CA GLU A 532 4.85 -8.26 -72.02
C GLU A 532 5.10 -9.55 -72.81
N VAL A 533 4.91 -10.72 -72.21
CA VAL A 533 5.13 -12.01 -72.91
C VAL A 533 4.33 -12.08 -74.21
N CYS A 534 3.07 -11.61 -74.21
CA CYS A 534 2.27 -11.49 -75.43
C CYS A 534 2.91 -10.56 -76.47
N ASN A 535 3.36 -9.37 -76.06
CA ASN A 535 4.02 -8.42 -76.96
C ASN A 535 5.33 -8.96 -77.54
N TRP A 536 6.15 -9.65 -76.73
CA TRP A 536 7.37 -10.30 -77.17
C TRP A 536 7.07 -11.45 -78.13
N ALA A 537 6.07 -12.28 -77.84
CA ALA A 537 5.63 -13.35 -78.72
C ALA A 537 5.15 -12.80 -80.07
N ILE A 538 4.34 -11.74 -80.09
CA ILE A 538 3.89 -11.08 -81.33
C ILE A 538 5.08 -10.53 -82.13
N LYS A 539 6.03 -9.86 -81.47
CA LYS A 539 7.24 -9.34 -82.12
C LYS A 539 8.08 -10.46 -82.73
N ALA A 540 8.31 -11.54 -81.98
CA ALA A 540 9.06 -12.71 -82.44
C ALA A 540 8.37 -13.35 -83.65
N ILE A 541 7.05 -13.57 -83.59
CA ILE A 541 6.26 -14.12 -84.70
C ILE A 541 6.37 -13.23 -85.95
N ARG A 542 6.23 -11.90 -85.81
CA ARG A 542 6.37 -10.96 -86.92
C ARG A 542 7.76 -11.01 -87.55
N GLN A 543 8.79 -11.12 -86.73
CA GLN A 543 10.17 -11.21 -87.20
C GLN A 543 10.40 -12.51 -87.98
N GLU A 544 9.90 -13.64 -87.51
CA GLU A 544 9.95 -14.92 -88.22
C GLU A 544 9.23 -14.87 -89.57
N PHE A 545 8.03 -14.27 -89.62
CA PHE A 545 7.32 -14.07 -90.88
C PHE A 545 8.11 -13.18 -91.85
N ALA A 546 8.68 -12.08 -91.38
CA ALA A 546 9.51 -11.20 -92.21
C ALA A 546 10.76 -11.90 -92.76
N ILE A 547 11.41 -12.74 -91.94
CA ILE A 547 12.56 -13.56 -92.37
C ILE A 547 12.13 -14.54 -93.46
N LYS A 548 11.01 -15.25 -93.26
CA LYS A 548 10.49 -16.21 -94.24
C LYS A 548 10.12 -15.55 -95.57
N GLU A 549 9.54 -14.36 -95.53
CA GLU A 549 9.16 -13.60 -96.72
C GLU A 549 10.39 -13.10 -97.49
N LYS A 550 11.43 -12.65 -96.77
CA LYS A 550 12.72 -12.31 -97.39
C LYS A 550 13.36 -13.51 -98.10
N HIS A 551 13.37 -14.69 -97.48
CA HIS A 551 13.88 -15.92 -98.10
C HIS A 551 13.06 -16.36 -99.32
N ARG A 552 11.77 -16.01 -99.38
CA ARG A 552 10.91 -16.27 -100.55
C ARG A 552 11.16 -15.29 -101.70
N MET A 553 11.68 -14.09 -101.42
CA MET A 553 12.01 -13.08 -102.44
C MET A 553 13.42 -13.27 -103.01
N GLU A 554 14.30 -13.98 -102.29
CA GLU A 554 15.69 -14.27 -102.66
C GLU A 554 15.85 -15.62 -103.40
N ASN A 555 14.83 -16.48 -103.39
CA ASN A 555 14.72 -17.70 -104.20
C ASN A 555 13.66 -17.52 -105.29
#